data_AF-A0A957XNN2-F1
#
_entry.id   AF-A0A957XNN2-F1
#
_cell.length_a   1.000
_cell.length_b   1.000
_cell.length_c   1.000
_cell.angle_alpha   90.00
_cell.angle_beta   90.00
_cell.angle_gamma   90.00
#
_symmetry.space_group_name_H-M   'P 1'
#
loop_
_entity.id
_entity.type
_entity.pdbx_description
1 polymer ?
#
loop_
_entity_poly.entity_id
_entity_poly.type
_entity_poly.pdbx_seq_one_letter_code
_entity_poly.pdbx_strand_id
1 'polypeptide(L)'
;HITVNKPSQKGRLAIFKVHVRDVPLADDVDLDRLASGTMGLTGADIRNMVNEAALWATRQDKDKVYMDDFEYARDKILMGSKRDDLILDKEKRKTAFHEAGHALVAWLSNNSDRIHKVTIIPRGRALGLTMMLPEEDRMNITESELETNLMMLLGGRAAERIEFKECSAGAENDLERATSLARRMVTQWGMSERLG
;
A
#
# COMPACT_ATOMS: atom_id res chain seq x y z
N HIS A 1 33.33 1.42 -7.48
CA HIS A 1 31.85 1.35 -7.56
C HIS A 1 31.29 2.06 -6.33
N ILE A 2 30.39 3.03 -6.48
CA ILE A 2 29.71 3.70 -5.36
C ILE A 2 28.24 3.30 -5.43
N THR A 3 27.75 2.62 -4.39
CA THR A 3 26.37 2.15 -4.32
C THR A 3 25.47 3.27 -3.84
N VAL A 4 24.41 3.57 -4.58
CA VAL A 4 23.37 4.53 -4.20
C VAL A 4 22.13 3.75 -3.78
N ASN A 5 21.88 3.70 -2.47
CA ASN A 5 20.72 3.00 -1.91
C ASN A 5 19.45 3.86 -2.01
N LYS A 6 18.29 3.22 -1.80
CA LYS A 6 17.02 3.93 -1.65
C LYS A 6 17.08 4.91 -0.47
N PRO A 7 16.41 6.08 -0.57
CA PRO A 7 16.45 7.08 0.49
C PRO A 7 15.75 6.61 1.76
N SER A 8 16.34 6.93 2.92
CA SER A 8 15.67 6.85 4.23
C SER A 8 14.51 7.83 4.31
N GLN A 9 13.64 7.74 5.32
CA GLN A 9 12.56 8.72 5.54
C GLN A 9 13.06 10.17 5.52
N LYS A 10 14.17 10.49 6.22
CA LYS A 10 14.79 11.83 6.18
C LYS A 10 15.25 12.22 4.77
N GLY A 11 15.79 11.26 4.01
CA GLY A 11 16.15 11.45 2.62
C GLY A 11 14.92 11.74 1.74
N ARG A 12 13.84 10.98 1.90
CA ARG A 12 12.56 11.19 1.19
C ARG A 12 11.98 12.57 1.50
N LEU A 13 11.97 12.99 2.75
CA LEU A 13 11.55 14.34 3.16
C LEU A 13 12.38 15.43 2.47
N ALA A 14 13.71 15.28 2.42
CA ALA A 14 14.59 16.23 1.73
C ALA A 14 14.30 16.27 0.22
N ILE A 15 14.05 15.13 -0.40
CA ILE A 15 13.68 15.02 -1.82
C ILE A 15 12.33 15.71 -2.08
N PHE A 16 11.32 15.49 -1.24
CA PHE A 16 10.05 16.22 -1.31
C PHE A 16 10.29 17.73 -1.24
N LYS A 17 11.03 18.21 -0.24
CA LYS A 17 11.37 19.63 -0.08
C LYS A 17 12.10 20.24 -1.28
N VAL A 18 12.82 19.43 -2.07
CA VAL A 18 13.45 19.90 -3.32
C VAL A 18 12.42 20.01 -4.44
N HIS A 19 11.56 19.01 -4.60
CA HIS A 19 10.64 18.95 -5.74
C HIS A 19 9.38 19.80 -5.58
N VAL A 20 9.01 20.19 -4.35
CA VAL A 20 7.85 21.05 -4.09
C VAL A 20 8.16 22.55 -4.10
N ARG A 21 9.41 22.98 -4.28
CA ARG A 21 9.81 24.41 -4.18
C ARG A 21 9.02 25.33 -5.10
N ASP A 22 8.76 24.86 -6.31
CA ASP A 22 8.06 25.62 -7.34
C ASP A 22 6.57 25.23 -7.45
N VAL A 23 6.05 24.51 -6.46
CA VAL A 23 4.65 24.04 -6.42
C VAL A 23 3.88 24.87 -5.40
N PRO A 24 2.74 25.49 -5.76
CA PRO A 24 1.93 26.25 -4.81
C PRO A 24 1.20 25.28 -3.87
N LEU A 25 1.83 24.95 -2.73
CA LEU A 25 1.22 24.06 -1.72
C LEU A 25 0.16 24.78 -0.89
N ALA A 26 -0.89 24.06 -0.54
CA ALA A 26 -1.84 24.46 0.49
C ALA A 26 -1.30 24.15 1.90
N ASP A 27 -1.91 24.77 2.91
CA ASP A 27 -1.44 24.70 4.30
C ASP A 27 -1.66 23.32 4.95
N ASP A 28 -2.48 22.46 4.34
CA ASP A 28 -2.78 21.10 4.81
C ASP A 28 -1.72 20.07 4.38
N VAL A 29 -0.76 20.44 3.52
CA VAL A 29 0.25 19.52 2.99
C VAL A 29 1.30 19.21 4.05
N ASP A 30 1.31 17.96 4.51
CA ASP A 30 2.27 17.43 5.47
C ASP A 30 3.34 16.58 4.76
N LEU A 31 4.53 17.16 4.53
CA LEU A 31 5.64 16.48 3.86
C LEU A 31 6.26 15.36 4.70
N ASP A 32 6.18 15.43 6.03
CA ASP A 32 6.68 14.38 6.91
C ASP A 32 5.79 13.14 6.77
N ARG A 33 4.46 13.34 6.73
CA ARG A 33 3.50 12.27 6.44
C ARG A 33 3.69 11.67 5.04
N LEU A 34 3.96 12.48 4.02
CA LEU A 34 4.28 11.99 2.68
C LEU A 34 5.58 11.16 2.66
N ALA A 35 6.62 11.61 3.37
CA ALA A 35 7.88 10.88 3.46
C ALA A 35 7.72 9.52 4.17
N SER A 36 6.90 9.44 5.22
CA SER A 36 6.55 8.16 5.87
C SER A 36 5.78 7.26 4.92
N GLY A 37 4.81 7.81 4.18
CA GLY A 37 3.93 7.07 3.27
C GLY A 37 4.56 6.58 1.96
N THR A 38 5.86 6.84 1.75
CA THR A 38 6.57 6.56 0.49
C THR A 38 7.79 5.66 0.69
N MET A 39 7.75 4.81 1.71
CA MET A 39 8.80 3.82 1.95
C MET A 39 9.07 2.97 0.69
N GLY A 40 10.35 2.81 0.35
CA GLY A 40 10.76 2.04 -0.82
C GLY A 40 10.69 2.78 -2.16
N LEU A 41 10.17 4.02 -2.20
CA LEU A 41 10.22 4.87 -3.40
C LEU A 41 11.62 5.47 -3.62
N THR A 42 11.98 5.63 -4.88
CA THR A 42 13.20 6.32 -5.32
C THR A 42 13.00 7.83 -5.41
N GLY A 43 14.08 8.59 -5.60
CA GLY A 43 13.96 10.03 -5.85
C GLY A 43 13.17 10.37 -7.12
N ALA A 44 13.26 9.52 -8.15
CA ALA A 44 12.48 9.67 -9.38
C ALA A 44 10.97 9.44 -9.12
N ASP A 45 10.62 8.44 -8.30
CA ASP A 45 9.23 8.16 -7.94
C ASP A 45 8.62 9.33 -7.13
N ILE A 46 9.38 9.90 -6.19
CA ILE A 46 8.93 11.06 -5.41
C ILE A 46 8.75 12.29 -6.29
N ARG A 47 9.70 12.56 -7.21
CA ARG A 47 9.54 13.63 -8.20
C ARG A 47 8.28 13.43 -9.04
N ASN A 48 8.06 12.20 -9.50
CA ASN A 48 6.86 11.86 -10.26
C ASN A 48 5.58 12.06 -9.45
N MET A 49 5.60 11.72 -8.14
CA MET A 49 4.46 11.95 -7.24
C MET A 49 4.11 13.43 -7.12
N VAL A 50 5.10 14.30 -6.94
CA VAL A 50 4.87 15.75 -6.88
C VAL A 50 4.27 16.27 -8.19
N ASN A 51 4.79 15.80 -9.33
CA ASN A 51 4.26 16.19 -10.64
C ASN A 51 2.81 15.71 -10.85
N GLU A 52 2.50 14.47 -10.49
CA GLU A 52 1.14 13.92 -10.58
C GLU A 52 0.15 14.64 -9.66
N ALA A 53 0.58 15.04 -8.47
CA ALA A 53 -0.24 15.83 -7.55
C ALA A 53 -0.55 17.21 -8.15
N ALA A 54 0.45 17.90 -8.70
CA ALA A 54 0.27 19.19 -9.35
C ALA A 54 -0.66 19.10 -10.58
N LEU A 55 -0.44 18.12 -11.45
CA LEU A 55 -1.28 17.89 -12.63
C LEU A 55 -2.73 17.55 -12.24
N TRP A 56 -2.92 16.81 -11.15
CA TRP A 56 -4.25 16.50 -10.63
C TRP A 56 -4.94 17.75 -10.10
N ALA A 57 -4.27 18.57 -9.29
CA ALA A 57 -4.79 19.83 -8.79
C ALA A 57 -5.22 20.76 -9.94
N THR A 58 -4.38 20.91 -10.98
CA THR A 58 -4.70 21.70 -12.17
C THR A 58 -5.94 21.17 -12.91
N ARG A 59 -6.12 19.86 -13.01
CA ARG A 59 -7.31 19.26 -13.65
C ARG A 59 -8.60 19.48 -12.85
N GLN A 60 -8.49 19.75 -11.56
CA GLN A 60 -9.62 20.09 -10.70
C GLN A 60 -9.82 21.61 -10.59
N ASP A 61 -9.15 22.39 -11.45
CA ASP A 61 -9.17 23.86 -11.43
C ASP A 61 -8.79 24.46 -10.06
N LYS A 62 -7.95 23.77 -9.28
CA LYS A 62 -7.42 24.26 -8.00
C LYS A 62 -6.27 25.25 -8.21
N ASP A 63 -6.18 26.25 -7.35
CA ASP A 63 -5.10 27.25 -7.32
C ASP A 63 -3.85 26.78 -6.56
N LYS A 64 -4.02 25.82 -5.65
CA LYS A 64 -2.97 25.19 -4.86
C LYS A 64 -3.07 23.66 -4.92
N VAL A 65 -1.96 23.00 -4.59
CA VAL A 65 -1.88 21.54 -4.41
C VAL A 65 -2.11 21.22 -2.94
N TYR A 66 -3.13 20.41 -2.67
CA TYR A 66 -3.57 20.02 -1.33
C TYR A 66 -3.09 18.60 -1.00
N MET A 67 -3.27 18.20 0.26
CA MET A 67 -2.84 16.88 0.70
C MET A 67 -3.59 15.75 -0.04
N ASP A 68 -4.86 15.96 -0.38
CA ASP A 68 -5.67 15.01 -1.15
C ASP A 68 -5.13 14.75 -2.56
N ASP A 69 -4.50 15.75 -3.19
CA ASP A 69 -3.87 15.63 -4.50
C ASP A 69 -2.62 14.74 -4.44
N PHE A 70 -1.84 14.83 -3.36
CA PHE A 70 -0.73 13.90 -3.10
C PHE A 70 -1.21 12.49 -2.79
N GLU A 71 -2.29 12.34 -2.03
CA GLU A 71 -2.92 11.05 -1.77
C GLU A 71 -3.39 10.39 -3.08
N TYR A 72 -3.99 11.17 -3.99
CA TYR A 72 -4.34 10.70 -5.34
C TYR A 72 -3.11 10.30 -6.16
N ALA A 73 -2.06 11.12 -6.15
CA ALA A 73 -0.82 10.84 -6.87
C ALA A 73 -0.14 9.56 -6.35
N ARG A 74 -0.13 9.36 -5.04
CA ARG A 74 0.39 8.14 -4.41
C ARG A 74 -0.41 6.91 -4.82
N ASP A 75 -1.75 6.96 -4.74
CA ASP A 75 -2.59 5.88 -5.24
C ASP A 75 -2.28 5.55 -6.71
N LYS A 76 -2.11 6.58 -7.55
CA LYS A 76 -1.82 6.41 -8.97
C LYS A 76 -0.48 5.74 -9.22
N ILE A 77 0.54 6.09 -8.45
CA ILE A 77 1.88 5.48 -8.57
C ILE A 77 1.88 4.03 -8.06
N LEU A 78 1.22 3.76 -6.94
CA LEU A 78 1.22 2.43 -6.31
C LEU A 78 0.29 1.44 -7.00
N MET A 79 -0.87 1.90 -7.49
CA MET A 79 -1.94 1.03 -8.00
C MET A 79 -2.24 1.24 -9.48
N GLY A 80 -1.79 2.35 -10.06
CA GLY A 80 -2.19 2.81 -11.40
C GLY A 80 -3.37 3.77 -11.39
N SER A 81 -3.75 4.23 -12.58
CA SER A 81 -4.86 5.16 -12.77
C SER A 81 -6.20 4.58 -12.31
N LYS A 82 -7.06 5.43 -11.76
CA LYS A 82 -8.46 5.10 -11.47
C LYS A 82 -9.15 4.62 -12.75
N ARG A 83 -9.96 3.57 -12.61
CA ARG A 83 -10.83 3.06 -13.65
C ARG A 83 -12.26 3.48 -13.37
N ASP A 84 -12.97 3.90 -14.41
CA ASP A 84 -14.40 4.25 -14.32
C ASP A 84 -15.29 3.12 -14.86
N ASP A 85 -14.81 1.87 -14.74
CA ASP A 85 -15.55 0.71 -15.23
C ASP A 85 -16.84 0.49 -14.46
N LEU A 86 -17.87 0.05 -15.18
CA LEU A 86 -19.11 -0.47 -14.61
C LEU A 86 -18.83 -1.81 -13.91
N ILE A 87 -18.55 -1.75 -12.61
CA ILE A 87 -18.48 -2.96 -11.76
C ILE A 87 -19.88 -3.31 -11.27
N LEU A 88 -20.28 -4.57 -11.46
CA LEU A 88 -21.55 -5.10 -10.99
C LEU A 88 -21.61 -5.07 -9.45
N ASP A 89 -22.78 -4.82 -8.87
CA ASP A 89 -22.93 -4.73 -7.41
C ASP A 89 -22.52 -6.01 -6.68
N LYS A 90 -22.73 -7.18 -7.31
CA LYS A 90 -22.27 -8.48 -6.78
C LYS A 90 -20.74 -8.54 -6.69
N GLU A 91 -20.02 -8.02 -7.68
CA GLU A 91 -18.56 -7.99 -7.69
C GLU A 91 -18.03 -6.96 -6.70
N LYS A 92 -18.63 -5.76 -6.63
CA LYS A 92 -18.32 -4.75 -5.61
C LYS A 92 -18.48 -5.32 -4.20
N ARG A 93 -19.56 -6.05 -3.94
CA ARG A 93 -19.79 -6.71 -2.65
C ARG A 93 -18.70 -7.75 -2.36
N LYS A 94 -18.33 -8.59 -3.33
CA LYS A 94 -17.23 -9.55 -3.15
C LYS A 94 -15.92 -8.85 -2.79
N THR A 95 -15.55 -7.80 -3.53
CA THR A 95 -14.36 -6.99 -3.23
C THR A 95 -14.44 -6.33 -1.86
N ALA A 96 -15.60 -5.80 -1.46
CA ALA A 96 -15.76 -5.17 -0.15
C ALA A 96 -15.52 -6.14 1.00
N PHE A 97 -16.06 -7.36 0.92
CA PHE A 97 -15.81 -8.39 1.93
C PHE A 97 -14.35 -8.87 1.90
N HIS A 98 -13.74 -8.95 0.72
CA HIS A 98 -12.34 -9.31 0.56
C HIS A 98 -11.42 -8.29 1.27
N GLU A 99 -11.56 -7.00 0.97
CA GLU A 99 -10.77 -5.95 1.61
C GLU A 99 -11.10 -5.81 3.11
N ALA A 100 -12.36 -6.00 3.50
CA ALA A 100 -12.73 -6.04 4.91
C ALA A 100 -12.05 -7.21 5.65
N GLY A 101 -11.84 -8.35 4.98
CA GLY A 101 -11.10 -9.49 5.53
C GLY A 101 -9.65 -9.15 5.83
N HIS A 102 -8.94 -8.52 4.89
CA HIS A 102 -7.59 -8.01 5.13
C HIS A 102 -7.56 -7.01 6.29
N ALA A 103 -8.44 -6.01 6.23
CA ALA A 103 -8.49 -4.93 7.21
C ALA A 103 -8.82 -5.44 8.62
N LEU A 104 -9.76 -6.38 8.76
CA LEU A 104 -10.16 -6.90 10.06
C LEU A 104 -9.04 -7.73 10.70
N VAL A 105 -8.37 -8.57 9.92
CA VAL A 105 -7.22 -9.35 10.41
C VAL A 105 -6.08 -8.43 10.82
N ALA A 106 -5.80 -7.39 10.04
CA ALA A 106 -4.83 -6.36 10.40
C ALA A 106 -5.21 -5.71 11.73
N TRP A 107 -6.42 -5.18 11.83
CA TRP A 107 -6.89 -4.45 13.01
C TRP A 107 -6.85 -5.27 14.30
N LEU A 108 -7.11 -6.57 14.22
CA LEU A 108 -7.13 -7.47 15.38
C LEU A 108 -5.75 -8.04 15.72
N SER A 109 -4.73 -7.82 14.90
CA SER A 109 -3.38 -8.34 15.11
C SER A 109 -2.53 -7.36 15.91
N ASN A 110 -1.85 -7.83 16.96
CA ASN A 110 -1.03 -6.98 17.81
C ASN A 110 0.30 -6.53 17.16
N ASN A 111 0.74 -7.21 16.09
CA ASN A 111 2.05 -7.00 15.46
C ASN A 111 1.95 -6.51 14.00
N SER A 112 0.80 -5.97 13.59
CA SER A 112 0.64 -5.40 12.24
C SER A 112 0.95 -3.90 12.21
N ASP A 113 1.45 -3.44 11.07
CA ASP A 113 1.48 -2.01 10.75
C ASP A 113 0.06 -1.42 10.73
N ARG A 114 -0.06 -0.10 10.94
CA ARG A 114 -1.38 0.55 10.96
C ARG A 114 -2.02 0.54 9.58
N ILE A 115 -3.32 0.26 9.56
CA ILE A 115 -4.15 0.47 8.37
C ILE A 115 -4.19 1.97 8.09
N HIS A 116 -3.74 2.33 6.89
CA HIS A 116 -3.79 3.71 6.40
C HIS A 116 -5.00 3.95 5.52
N LYS A 117 -5.37 2.96 4.69
CA LYS A 117 -6.48 3.10 3.75
C LYS A 117 -7.07 1.76 3.37
N VAL A 118 -8.40 1.73 3.25
CA VAL A 118 -9.15 0.62 2.67
C VAL A 118 -10.03 1.18 1.56
N THR A 119 -9.98 0.61 0.36
CA THR A 119 -10.79 1.07 -0.76
C THR A 119 -11.23 -0.08 -1.66
N ILE A 120 -12.42 0.06 -2.25
CA ILE A 120 -12.95 -0.84 -3.29
C ILE A 120 -13.00 -0.13 -4.66
N ILE A 121 -12.31 1.00 -4.79
CA ILE A 121 -12.25 1.76 -6.03
C ILE A 121 -11.18 1.10 -6.93
N PRO A 122 -11.56 0.62 -8.14
CA PRO A 122 -10.62 -0.05 -9.03
C PRO A 122 -9.56 0.92 -9.56
N ARG A 123 -8.30 0.48 -9.52
CA ARG A 123 -7.14 1.21 -10.06
C ARG A 123 -6.20 0.24 -10.75
N GLY A 124 -5.78 0.56 -11.97
CA GLY A 124 -4.92 -0.31 -12.76
C GLY A 124 -5.44 -1.76 -12.81
N ARG A 125 -4.66 -2.70 -12.26
CA ARG A 125 -5.03 -4.12 -12.19
C ARG A 125 -5.76 -4.51 -10.90
N ALA A 126 -5.78 -3.63 -9.90
CA ALA A 126 -6.41 -3.88 -8.60
C ALA A 126 -7.89 -3.48 -8.60
N LEU A 127 -8.75 -4.30 -7.99
CA LEU A 127 -10.18 -4.03 -7.81
C LEU A 127 -10.48 -3.35 -6.47
N GLY A 128 -9.58 -3.51 -5.50
CA GLY A 128 -9.60 -2.91 -4.17
C GLY A 128 -8.19 -2.92 -3.61
N LEU A 129 -7.99 -2.29 -2.46
CA LEU A 129 -6.75 -2.35 -1.71
C LEU A 129 -6.94 -2.04 -0.24
N THR A 130 -6.30 -2.84 0.59
CA THR A 130 -6.00 -2.56 2.00
C THR A 130 -4.52 -2.19 2.11
N MET A 131 -4.26 -0.92 2.41
CA MET A 131 -2.93 -0.35 2.54
C MET A 131 -2.57 -0.15 4.00
N MET A 132 -1.41 -0.67 4.39
CA MET A 132 -0.79 -0.37 5.67
C MET A 132 0.35 0.64 5.48
N LEU A 133 0.58 1.46 6.50
CA LEU A 133 1.77 2.28 6.60
C LEU A 133 2.62 1.82 7.78
N PRO A 134 3.90 1.47 7.54
CA PRO A 134 4.81 1.18 8.63
C PRO A 134 4.99 2.43 9.50
N GLU A 135 4.99 2.23 10.82
CA GLU A 135 5.29 3.32 11.76
C GLU A 135 6.77 3.70 11.76
N GLU A 136 7.65 2.74 11.44
CA GLU A 136 9.10 2.90 11.46
C GLU A 136 9.76 2.25 10.24
N ASP A 137 10.86 2.84 9.73
CA ASP A 137 11.75 2.18 8.76
C ASP A 137 12.48 1.01 9.49
N ARG A 138 11.85 -0.17 9.59
CA ARG A 138 12.43 -1.36 10.26
C ARG A 138 13.51 -2.03 9.39
N MET A 139 14.64 -2.38 10.01
CA MET A 139 15.74 -3.11 9.34
C MET A 139 15.52 -4.62 9.29
N ASN A 140 14.81 -5.17 10.28
CA ASN A 140 14.54 -6.59 10.43
C ASN A 140 13.05 -6.82 10.73
N ILE A 141 12.58 -8.04 10.50
CA ILE A 141 11.22 -8.48 10.78
C ILE A 141 11.28 -9.81 11.55
N THR A 142 10.43 -9.92 12.58
CA THR A 142 10.31 -11.09 13.45
C THR A 142 9.39 -12.15 12.85
N GLU A 143 9.51 -13.38 13.35
CA GLU A 143 8.63 -14.49 12.93
C GLU A 143 7.15 -14.17 13.18
N SER A 144 6.79 -13.63 14.34
CA SER A 144 5.40 -13.27 14.67
C SER A 144 4.82 -12.17 13.78
N GLU A 145 5.64 -11.22 13.32
CA GLU A 145 5.22 -10.21 12.33
C GLU A 145 5.02 -10.84 10.94
N LEU A 146 5.87 -11.80 10.56
CA LEU A 146 5.73 -12.55 9.31
C LEU A 146 4.48 -13.44 9.32
N GLU A 147 4.17 -14.09 10.45
CA GLU A 147 2.93 -14.82 10.65
C GLU A 147 1.72 -13.89 10.55
N THR A 148 1.80 -12.70 11.14
CA THR A 148 0.76 -11.67 11.00
C THR A 148 0.55 -11.28 9.54
N ASN A 149 1.64 -11.08 8.79
CA ASN A 149 1.58 -10.81 7.35
C ASN A 149 0.94 -11.96 6.56
N LEU A 150 1.25 -13.22 6.90
CA LEU A 150 0.59 -14.39 6.31
C LEU A 150 -0.91 -14.39 6.59
N MET A 151 -1.32 -14.18 7.85
CA MET A 151 -2.72 -14.12 8.24
C MET A 151 -3.46 -13.03 7.46
N MET A 152 -2.87 -11.84 7.35
CA MET A 152 -3.47 -10.75 6.58
C MET A 152 -3.60 -11.09 5.10
N LEU A 153 -2.56 -11.61 4.45
CA LEU A 153 -2.64 -12.02 3.03
C LEU A 153 -3.77 -13.04 2.79
N LEU A 154 -4.03 -13.91 3.77
CA LEU A 154 -5.09 -14.91 3.68
C LEU A 154 -6.47 -14.39 4.15
N GLY A 155 -6.54 -13.20 4.75
CA GLY A 155 -7.74 -12.61 5.34
C GLY A 155 -8.86 -12.38 4.33
N GLY A 156 -8.55 -11.82 3.16
CA GLY A 156 -9.56 -11.59 2.11
C GLY A 156 -10.16 -12.90 1.60
N ARG A 157 -9.32 -13.91 1.34
CA ARG A 157 -9.76 -15.26 0.98
C ARG A 157 -10.62 -15.90 2.07
N ALA A 158 -10.27 -15.74 3.34
CA ALA A 158 -11.05 -16.27 4.46
C ALA A 158 -12.43 -15.62 4.55
N ALA A 159 -12.52 -14.29 4.40
CA ALA A 159 -13.78 -13.55 4.39
C ALA A 159 -14.70 -14.00 3.25
N GLU A 160 -14.16 -14.20 2.05
CA GLU A 160 -14.92 -14.74 0.91
C GLU A 160 -15.53 -16.11 1.23
N ARG A 161 -14.75 -17.02 1.81
CA ARG A 161 -15.20 -18.37 2.18
C ARG A 161 -16.27 -18.37 3.25
N ILE A 162 -16.20 -17.44 4.20
CA ILE A 162 -17.17 -17.34 5.29
C ILE A 162 -18.51 -16.83 4.75
N GLU A 163 -18.51 -15.73 4.01
CA GLU A 163 -19.72 -15.04 3.54
C GLU A 163 -20.33 -15.74 2.31
N PHE A 164 -19.54 -15.99 1.27
CA PHE A 164 -20.07 -16.44 -0.04
C PHE A 164 -20.00 -17.95 -0.25
N LYS A 165 -19.33 -18.68 0.65
CA LYS A 165 -19.05 -20.13 0.52
C LYS A 165 -18.37 -20.52 -0.81
N GLU A 166 -17.73 -19.55 -1.46
CA GLU A 166 -17.08 -19.68 -2.76
C GLU A 166 -15.82 -18.80 -2.77
N CYS A 167 -14.78 -19.29 -3.43
CA CYS A 167 -13.51 -18.60 -3.60
C CYS A 167 -13.48 -17.89 -4.96
N SER A 168 -13.05 -16.61 -5.01
CA SER A 168 -12.81 -15.91 -6.27
C SER A 168 -11.41 -16.20 -6.84
N ALA A 169 -11.19 -15.94 -8.13
CA ALA A 169 -9.84 -15.91 -8.70
C ALA A 169 -9.06 -14.64 -8.31
N GLY A 170 -9.72 -13.64 -7.69
CA GLY A 170 -9.13 -12.34 -7.36
C GLY A 170 -8.04 -12.38 -6.29
N ALA A 171 -7.99 -13.45 -5.48
CA ALA A 171 -6.97 -13.63 -4.44
C ALA A 171 -5.63 -14.19 -4.95
N GLU A 172 -5.40 -14.25 -6.26
CA GLU A 172 -4.20 -14.86 -6.87
C GLU A 172 -2.91 -14.26 -6.32
N ASN A 173 -2.79 -12.92 -6.35
CA ASN A 173 -1.61 -12.21 -5.87
C ASN A 173 -1.38 -12.43 -4.37
N ASP A 174 -2.43 -12.49 -3.55
CA ASP A 174 -2.27 -12.71 -2.11
C ASP A 174 -1.80 -14.12 -1.80
N LEU A 175 -2.31 -15.12 -2.53
CA LEU A 175 -1.87 -16.51 -2.43
C LEU A 175 -0.43 -16.69 -2.91
N GLU A 176 -0.04 -16.05 -4.01
CA GLU A 176 1.33 -16.07 -4.51
C GLU A 176 2.29 -15.48 -3.46
N ARG A 177 1.95 -14.30 -2.92
CA ARG A 177 2.73 -13.64 -1.88
C ARG A 177 2.80 -14.45 -0.60
N ALA A 178 1.68 -15.02 -0.15
CA ALA A 178 1.64 -15.86 1.06
C ALA A 178 2.52 -17.10 0.89
N THR A 179 2.43 -17.76 -0.27
CA THR A 179 3.24 -18.94 -0.59
C THR A 179 4.73 -18.60 -0.61
N SER A 180 5.09 -17.50 -1.28
CA SER A 180 6.48 -17.03 -1.33
C SER A 180 7.01 -16.68 0.06
N LEU A 181 6.22 -15.98 0.88
CA LEU A 181 6.58 -15.60 2.24
C LEU A 181 6.81 -16.82 3.12
N ALA A 182 5.86 -17.75 3.16
CA ALA A 182 5.97 -18.99 3.92
C ALA A 182 7.18 -19.82 3.47
N ARG A 183 7.46 -19.89 2.17
CA ARG A 183 8.63 -20.58 1.64
C ARG A 183 9.94 -19.94 2.14
N ARG A 184 10.02 -18.61 2.22
CA ARG A 184 11.22 -17.90 2.71
C ARG A 184 11.40 -18.05 4.21
N MET A 185 10.32 -17.97 4.98
CA MET A 185 10.33 -18.27 6.42
C MET A 185 11.00 -19.61 6.69
N VAL A 186 10.57 -20.64 5.95
CA VAL A 186 11.09 -21.99 6.12
C VAL A 186 12.50 -22.17 5.55
N THR A 187 12.78 -21.71 4.32
CA THR A 187 14.01 -22.09 3.61
C THR A 187 15.18 -21.12 3.75
N GLN A 188 14.91 -19.84 4.05
CA GLN A 188 15.94 -18.79 4.11
C GLN A 188 16.15 -18.25 5.51
N TRP A 189 15.10 -18.23 6.35
CA TRP A 189 15.15 -17.60 7.66
C TRP A 189 15.14 -18.58 8.83
N GLY A 190 15.06 -19.88 8.56
CA GLY A 190 15.13 -20.92 9.58
C GLY A 190 13.97 -20.85 10.60
N MET A 191 12.78 -20.46 10.12
CA MET A 191 11.57 -20.32 10.94
C MET A 191 10.72 -21.59 10.85
N SER A 192 11.37 -22.76 10.87
CA SER A 192 10.68 -24.04 10.92
C SER A 192 11.40 -25.00 11.83
N GLU A 193 10.81 -25.29 13.00
CA GLU A 193 11.37 -26.25 13.96
C GLU A 193 11.69 -27.62 13.35
N ARG A 194 11.02 -27.98 12.25
CA ARG A 194 11.23 -29.26 11.55
C ARG A 194 12.48 -29.27 10.67
N LEU A 195 12.93 -28.12 10.18
CA LEU A 195 14.04 -28.00 9.21
C LEU A 195 15.25 -27.25 9.75
N GLY A 196 15.08 -26.35 10.74
CA GLY A 196 16.10 -25.43 11.25
C GLY A 196 15.93 -24.06 10.62
#